data_AF-A4VC86-F1
#
_entry.id   AF-A4VC86-F1
#
_cell.length_a   1.000
_cell.length_b   1.000
_cell.length_c   1.000
_cell.angle_alpha   90.00
_cell.angle_beta   90.00
_cell.angle_gamma   90.00
#
_symmetry.space_group_name_H-M   'P 1'
#
loop_
_entity.id
_entity.type
_entity.pdbx_description
1 polymer ?
#
loop_
_entity_poly.entity_id
_entity_poly.type
_entity_poly.pdbx_seq_one_letter_code
_entity_poly.pdbx_strand_id
1 'polypeptide(L)'
;MKKIKNRERIIQKKFFVNEQEAERIKLIMKETGITNFSIFARRACCNKEIFSIDFSEYKNIISEISATKSELKRIGNNINQIAKHLNENKNNQTKELMSNYQNQLENLEDKIQKVVHYISEG
;
A
#
# COMPACT_ATOMS: atom_id res chain seq x y z
N MET A 1 -35.24 40.48 -11.35
CA MET A 1 -33.96 39.94 -10.83
C MET A 1 -34.19 39.41 -9.42
N LYS A 2 -33.89 38.14 -9.13
CA LYS A 2 -34.04 37.58 -7.76
C LYS A 2 -33.08 38.32 -6.83
N LYS A 3 -33.61 38.97 -5.78
CA LYS A 3 -32.81 39.54 -4.68
C LYS A 3 -31.91 38.43 -4.14
N ILE A 4 -30.61 38.53 -4.40
CA ILE A 4 -29.61 37.72 -3.72
C ILE A 4 -29.71 38.16 -2.26
N LYS A 5 -30.29 37.32 -1.39
CA LYS A 5 -30.24 37.53 0.06
C LYS A 5 -28.78 37.81 0.42
N ASN A 6 -28.52 38.86 1.18
CA ASN A 6 -27.17 39.27 1.56
C ASN A 6 -26.52 38.12 2.36
N ARG A 7 -25.78 37.25 1.68
CA ARG A 7 -25.21 36.02 2.23
C ARG A 7 -23.71 36.20 2.30
N GLU A 8 -23.14 35.98 3.47
CA GLU A 8 -21.69 35.93 3.69
C GLU A 8 -21.01 34.87 2.80
N ARG A 9 -21.70 33.73 2.55
CA ARG A 9 -21.17 32.58 1.79
C ARG A 9 -21.92 32.44 0.46
N ILE A 10 -21.39 33.08 -0.59
CA ILE A 10 -22.03 33.16 -1.93
C ILE A 10 -21.65 32.02 -2.89
N ILE A 11 -20.52 31.34 -2.66
CA ILE A 11 -20.00 30.30 -3.56
C ILE A 11 -20.64 28.95 -3.24
N GLN A 12 -21.30 28.35 -4.23
CA GLN A 12 -21.86 26.99 -4.11
C GLN A 12 -20.86 25.94 -4.61
N LYS A 13 -20.69 24.85 -3.86
CA LYS A 13 -19.95 23.64 -4.27
C LYS A 13 -20.93 22.46 -4.28
N LYS A 14 -20.88 21.63 -5.32
CA LYS A 14 -21.72 20.43 -5.48
C LYS A 14 -20.83 19.25 -5.87
N PHE A 15 -21.14 18.08 -5.34
CA PHE A 15 -20.52 16.81 -5.70
C PHE A 15 -21.56 15.70 -5.54
N PHE A 16 -21.37 14.60 -6.26
CA PHE A 16 -22.20 13.42 -6.14
C PHE A 16 -21.55 12.43 -5.17
N VAL A 17 -22.38 11.65 -4.50
CA VAL A 17 -21.96 10.55 -3.62
C VAL A 17 -22.78 9.32 -3.97
N ASN A 18 -22.20 8.14 -3.76
CA ASN A 18 -22.94 6.89 -3.78
C ASN A 18 -23.68 6.67 -2.44
N GLU A 19 -24.48 5.60 -2.36
CA GLU A 19 -25.30 5.30 -1.18
C GLU A 19 -24.45 5.04 0.08
N GLN A 20 -23.34 4.33 -0.05
CA GLN A 20 -22.43 4.04 1.07
C GLN A 20 -21.77 5.31 1.61
N GLU A 21 -21.33 6.20 0.71
CA GLU A 21 -20.77 7.50 1.06
C GLU A 21 -21.80 8.39 1.75
N ALA A 22 -23.06 8.38 1.29
CA ALA A 22 -24.15 9.13 1.90
C ALA A 22 -24.44 8.65 3.33
N GLU A 23 -24.51 7.33 3.56
CA GLU A 23 -24.68 6.77 4.90
C GLU A 23 -23.50 7.08 5.81
N ARG A 24 -22.27 7.00 5.29
CA ARG A 24 -21.07 7.37 6.04
C ARG A 24 -21.08 8.85 6.44
N ILE A 25 -21.48 9.75 5.54
CA ILE A 25 -21.63 11.18 5.85
C ILE A 25 -22.63 11.37 7.00
N LYS A 26 -23.81 10.72 6.95
CA LYS A 26 -24.82 10.80 8.00
C LYS A 26 -24.30 10.29 9.35
N LEU A 27 -23.58 9.18 9.34
CA LEU A 27 -22.99 8.60 10.55
C LEU A 27 -22.02 9.59 11.21
N ILE A 28 -21.07 10.13 10.44
CA ILE A 28 -20.06 11.07 10.98
C ILE A 28 -20.74 12.38 11.44
N MET A 29 -21.76 12.85 10.73
CA MET A 29 -22.58 13.99 11.18
C MET A 29 -23.24 13.71 12.54
N LYS A 30 -23.76 12.50 12.75
CA LYS A 30 -24.34 12.08 14.04
C LYS A 30 -23.28 12.02 15.14
N GLU A 31 -22.13 11.39 14.88
CA GLU A 31 -21.02 11.27 15.84
C GLU A 31 -20.46 12.63 16.26
N THR A 32 -20.38 13.58 15.31
CA THR A 32 -19.89 14.94 15.57
C THR A 32 -20.96 15.89 16.12
N GLY A 33 -22.21 15.44 16.23
CA GLY A 33 -23.34 16.27 16.66
C GLY A 33 -23.73 17.39 15.67
N ILE A 34 -23.25 17.34 14.42
CA ILE A 34 -23.51 18.37 13.42
C ILE A 34 -24.72 17.96 12.57
N THR A 35 -25.86 18.61 12.81
CA THR A 35 -27.11 18.32 12.09
C THR A 35 -27.21 19.01 10.74
N ASN A 36 -26.49 20.11 10.53
CA ASN A 36 -26.51 20.87 9.28
C ASN A 36 -25.39 20.41 8.34
N PHE A 37 -25.75 19.76 7.22
CA PHE A 37 -24.79 19.28 6.23
C PHE A 37 -23.87 20.38 5.68
N SER A 38 -24.37 21.61 5.47
CA SER A 38 -23.53 22.69 4.97
C SER A 38 -22.46 23.13 5.98
N ILE A 39 -22.72 23.03 7.28
CA ILE A 39 -21.71 23.27 8.33
C ILE A 39 -20.71 22.11 8.34
N PHE A 40 -21.21 20.87 8.33
CA PHE A 40 -20.39 19.67 8.30
C PHE A 40 -19.43 19.66 7.11
N ALA A 41 -19.95 19.82 5.89
CA ALA A 41 -19.16 19.81 4.66
C ALA A 41 -18.08 20.89 4.68
N ARG A 42 -18.39 22.11 5.13
CA ARG A 42 -17.37 23.17 5.25
C ARG A 42 -16.29 22.81 6.27
N ARG A 43 -16.64 22.31 7.46
CA ARG A 43 -15.65 21.89 8.46
C ARG A 43 -14.80 20.73 7.93
N ALA A 44 -15.41 19.74 7.30
CA ALA A 44 -14.71 18.61 6.72
C ALA A 44 -13.74 19.02 5.60
N CYS A 45 -14.13 19.98 4.76
CA CYS A 45 -13.28 20.47 3.67
C CYS A 45 -12.21 21.48 4.13
N CYS A 46 -12.45 22.27 5.17
CA CYS A 46 -11.54 23.36 5.58
C CYS A 46 -10.65 23.00 6.78
N ASN A 47 -11.10 22.11 7.67
CA ASN A 47 -10.39 21.84 8.94
C ASN A 47 -9.65 20.50 8.95
N LYS A 48 -9.84 19.66 7.93
CA LYS A 48 -9.13 18.38 7.86
C LYS A 48 -7.75 18.62 7.26
N GLU A 49 -6.71 18.38 8.04
CA GLU A 49 -5.35 18.35 7.53
C GLU A 49 -5.25 17.28 6.44
N ILE A 50 -4.78 17.69 5.26
CA ILE A 50 -4.45 16.77 4.18
C ILE A 50 -3.00 16.36 4.41
N PHE A 51 -2.80 15.22 5.05
CA PHE A 51 -1.48 14.63 5.18
C PHE A 51 -1.07 14.06 3.82
N SER A 52 -0.11 14.70 3.16
CA SER A 52 0.64 14.06 2.08
C SER A 52 1.74 13.23 2.72
N ILE A 53 1.61 11.91 2.67
CA ILE A 53 2.70 11.03 3.06
C ILE A 53 3.67 10.99 1.89
N ASP A 54 4.84 11.63 2.07
CA ASP A 54 5.93 11.57 1.12
C ASP A 54 6.75 10.30 1.38
N PHE A 55 6.70 9.35 0.46
CA PHE A 55 7.48 8.12 0.53
C PHE A 55 8.85 8.25 -0.16
N SER A 56 9.27 9.45 -0.54
CA SER A 56 10.54 9.66 -1.24
C SER A 56 11.75 9.15 -0.45
N GLU A 57 11.76 9.30 0.87
CA GLU A 57 12.81 8.76 1.76
C GLU A 57 12.80 7.22 1.81
N TYR A 58 11.64 6.60 1.63
CA TYR A 58 11.45 5.16 1.69
C TYR A 58 11.56 4.46 0.34
N LYS A 59 11.82 5.19 -0.76
CA LYS A 59 11.94 4.61 -2.11
C LYS A 59 12.96 3.47 -2.16
N ASN A 60 14.10 3.66 -1.51
CA ASN A 60 15.17 2.65 -1.48
C ASN A 60 14.70 1.39 -0.73
N ILE A 61 14.03 1.56 0.40
CA ILE A 61 13.46 0.45 1.18
C ILE A 61 12.40 -0.30 0.36
N ILE A 62 11.47 0.41 -0.29
CA ILE A 62 10.42 -0.19 -1.14
C ILE A 62 11.02 -0.95 -2.32
N SER A 63 12.09 -0.40 -2.93
CA SER A 63 12.82 -1.04 -4.03
C SER A 63 13.49 -2.35 -3.57
N GLU A 64 14.19 -2.33 -2.43
CA GLU A 64 14.87 -3.51 -1.89
C GLU A 64 13.87 -4.59 -1.44
N ILE A 65 12.75 -4.22 -0.83
CA ILE A 65 11.66 -5.16 -0.50
C ILE A 65 11.12 -5.81 -1.77
N SER A 66 10.93 -5.04 -2.84
CA SER A 66 10.44 -5.54 -4.12
C SER A 66 11.44 -6.50 -4.79
N ALA A 67 12.73 -6.18 -4.72
CA ALA A 67 13.80 -7.06 -5.21
C ALA A 67 13.83 -8.38 -4.43
N THR A 68 13.77 -8.33 -3.10
CA THR A 68 13.72 -9.49 -2.20
C THR A 68 12.52 -10.40 -2.53
N LYS A 69 11.34 -9.81 -2.74
CA LYS A 69 10.13 -10.55 -3.13
C LYS A 69 10.28 -11.27 -4.47
N SER A 70 10.95 -10.66 -5.43
CA SER A 70 11.21 -11.27 -6.75
C SER A 70 12.14 -12.47 -6.62
N GLU A 71 13.16 -12.39 -5.78
CA GLU A 71 14.08 -13.50 -5.53
C GLU A 71 13.42 -14.67 -4.81
N LEU A 72 12.61 -14.38 -3.78
CA LEU A 72 11.78 -15.39 -3.12
C LEU A 72 10.90 -16.16 -4.12
N LYS A 73 10.30 -15.45 -5.10
CA LYS A 73 9.51 -16.07 -6.15
C LYS A 73 10.36 -16.98 -7.05
N ARG A 74 11.59 -16.56 -7.38
CA ARG A 74 12.52 -17.36 -8.20
C ARG A 74 12.96 -18.63 -7.46
N ILE A 75 13.25 -18.50 -6.17
CA ILE A 75 13.58 -19.60 -5.25
C ILE A 75 12.41 -20.59 -5.19
N GLY A 76 11.17 -20.14 -4.98
CA GLY A 76 9.99 -21.01 -4.98
C GLY A 76 9.78 -21.76 -6.29
N ASN A 77 10.03 -21.10 -7.42
CA ASN A 77 9.97 -21.76 -8.74
C ASN A 77 11.05 -22.84 -8.89
N ASN A 78 12.26 -22.59 -8.41
CA ASN A 78 13.35 -23.57 -8.46
C ASN A 78 13.06 -24.78 -7.57
N ILE A 79 12.48 -24.58 -6.37
CA ILE A 79 12.02 -25.68 -5.50
C ILE A 79 11.00 -26.55 -6.26
N ASN A 80 10.03 -25.95 -6.93
CA ASN A 80 9.03 -26.69 -7.70
C ASN A 80 9.66 -27.50 -8.84
N GLN A 81 10.69 -26.95 -9.49
CA GLN A 81 11.42 -27.68 -10.54
C GLN A 81 12.21 -28.86 -9.95
N ILE A 82 12.90 -28.68 -8.83
CA ILE A 82 13.61 -29.75 -8.13
C ILE A 82 12.64 -30.87 -7.71
N ALA A 83 11.50 -30.51 -7.12
CA ALA A 83 10.47 -31.47 -6.73
C ALA A 83 9.96 -32.26 -7.95
N LYS A 84 9.74 -31.58 -9.09
CA LYS A 84 9.35 -32.24 -10.35
C LYS A 84 10.44 -33.19 -10.86
N HIS A 85 11.70 -32.78 -10.82
CA HIS A 85 12.82 -33.61 -11.30
C HIS A 85 13.12 -34.82 -10.42
N LEU A 86 12.96 -34.68 -9.10
CA LEU A 86 12.99 -35.80 -8.15
C LEU A 86 11.86 -36.80 -8.45
N ASN A 87 10.65 -36.31 -8.70
CA ASN A 87 9.53 -37.17 -9.12
C ASN A 87 9.79 -37.87 -10.46
N GLU A 88 10.60 -37.29 -11.34
CA GLU A 88 11.00 -37.85 -12.65
C GLU A 88 12.26 -38.76 -12.60
N ASN A 89 12.84 -39.06 -11.42
CA ASN A 89 14.07 -39.87 -11.24
C ASN A 89 15.33 -39.34 -11.98
N LYS A 90 15.47 -38.02 -12.18
CA LYS A 90 16.65 -37.40 -12.82
C LYS A 90 17.75 -37.01 -11.82
N ASN A 91 18.32 -38.00 -11.14
CA ASN A 91 19.19 -37.82 -9.97
C ASN A 91 20.48 -36.99 -10.21
N ASN A 92 21.11 -37.06 -11.39
CA ASN A 92 22.37 -36.34 -11.64
C ASN A 92 22.20 -34.82 -11.82
N GLN A 93 21.03 -34.36 -12.31
CA GLN A 93 20.72 -32.93 -12.47
C GLN A 93 20.35 -32.25 -11.14
N THR A 94 19.99 -33.05 -10.13
CA THR A 94 19.48 -32.57 -8.84
C THR A 94 20.58 -31.91 -8.00
N LYS A 95 21.83 -32.40 -8.05
CA LYS A 95 22.95 -31.84 -7.26
C LYS A 95 23.37 -30.43 -7.70
N GLU A 96 23.41 -30.18 -9.01
CA GLU A 96 23.81 -28.89 -9.56
C GLU A 96 22.75 -27.81 -9.27
N LEU A 97 21.47 -28.19 -9.36
CA LEU A 97 20.33 -27.37 -8.95
C LEU A 97 20.38 -27.02 -7.45
N MET A 98 20.74 -27.98 -6.59
CA MET A 98 20.85 -27.75 -5.15
C MET A 98 21.97 -26.77 -4.78
N SER A 99 23.11 -26.80 -5.46
CA SER A 99 24.20 -25.85 -5.26
C SER A 99 23.82 -24.42 -5.68
N ASN A 100 23.19 -24.28 -6.86
CA ASN A 100 22.65 -22.98 -7.31
C ASN A 100 21.58 -22.44 -6.33
N TYR A 101 20.80 -23.34 -5.74
CA TYR A 101 19.79 -22.97 -4.75
C TYR A 101 20.40 -22.48 -3.43
N GLN A 102 21.45 -23.14 -2.93
CA GLN A 102 22.19 -22.68 -1.74
C GLN A 102 22.74 -21.26 -1.93
N ASN A 103 23.35 -20.99 -3.09
CA ASN A 103 23.85 -19.64 -3.40
C ASN A 103 22.73 -18.59 -3.49
N GLN A 104 21.53 -18.97 -3.93
CA GLN A 104 20.38 -18.06 -3.98
C GLN A 104 19.81 -17.75 -2.59
N LEU A 105 19.83 -18.73 -1.68
CA LEU A 105 19.42 -18.51 -0.29
C LEU A 105 20.38 -17.56 0.44
N GLU A 106 21.68 -17.73 0.25
CA GLU A 106 22.70 -16.88 0.86
C GLU A 106 22.59 -15.42 0.36
N ASN A 107 22.38 -15.21 -0.95
CA ASN A 107 22.14 -13.89 -1.51
C ASN A 107 20.84 -13.22 -1.00
N LEU A 108 19.80 -14.03 -0.76
CA LEU A 108 18.54 -13.53 -0.22
C LEU A 108 18.72 -13.08 1.24
N GLU A 109 19.46 -13.85 2.03
CA GLU A 109 19.78 -13.53 3.42
C GLU A 109 20.51 -12.19 3.54
N ASP A 110 21.51 -11.94 2.69
CA ASP A 110 22.24 -10.67 2.62
C ASP A 110 21.34 -9.47 2.31
N LYS A 111 20.34 -9.64 1.43
CA LYS A 111 19.41 -8.55 1.08
C LYS A 111 18.40 -8.28 2.18
N ILE A 112 17.91 -9.33 2.84
CA ILE A 112 17.04 -9.17 4.01
C ILE A 112 17.79 -8.41 5.11
N GLN A 113 19.06 -8.73 5.37
CA GLN A 113 19.88 -7.99 6.34
C GLN A 113 20.01 -6.51 5.98
N LYS A 114 20.23 -6.17 4.70
CA LYS A 114 20.27 -4.77 4.24
C LYS A 114 18.95 -4.05 4.47
N VAL A 115 17.82 -4.68 4.14
CA VAL A 115 16.49 -4.10 4.38
C VAL A 115 16.27 -3.87 5.87
N VAL A 116 16.60 -4.84 6.73
CA VAL A 116 16.47 -4.70 8.19
C VAL A 116 17.33 -3.56 8.72
N HIS A 117 18.55 -3.40 8.23
CA HIS A 117 19.44 -2.30 8.61
C HIS A 117 18.85 -0.93 8.24
N TYR A 118 18.38 -0.75 7.00
CA TYR A 118 17.74 0.51 6.57
C TYR A 118 16.47 0.84 7.36
N ILE A 119 15.72 -0.17 7.81
CA ILE A 119 14.52 0.02 8.64
C ILE A 119 14.89 0.31 10.11
N SER A 120 16.05 -0.15 10.59
CA SER A 120 16.47 0.01 11.99
C SER A 120 17.18 1.34 12.28
N GLU A 121 17.74 1.98 11.25
CA GLU A 121 18.48 3.24 11.36
C GLU A 121 17.66 4.49 10.99
N GLY A 122 16.48 4.31 10.40
CA GLY A 122 15.49 5.38 10.15
C GLY A 122 14.44 5.47 11.24
#